data_AF-A0A3N5QG48-F1
#
_entry.id   AF-A0A3N5QG48-F1
#
_cell.length_a   1.000
_cell.length_b   1.000
_cell.length_c   1.000
_cell.angle_alpha   90.00
_cell.angle_beta   90.00
_cell.angle_gamma   90.00
#
_symmetry.space_group_name_H-M   'P 1'
#
loop_
_entity.id
_entity.type
_entity.pdbx_description
1 polymer ?
#
loop_
_entity_poly.entity_id
_entity_poly.type
_entity_poly.pdbx_seq_one_letter_code
_entity_poly.pdbx_strand_id
1 'polypeptide(L)'
;MNLEPVSVESPRVVPSPPSSRRKLTQRAVFDNESCRCSAQTASELLLKQILIEIALEKIAAHGLCGTEHVGPYLMDLYRRNCRPNTIRSRFATIFVFLQYLKAKGRNLLELACREDVCAFIEQEQDRGLKPASVSCRVDALYAFIGFWVEREVLSPDLRNPKEPGRPCGLSRRGCLPGT
;
A
#
# COMPACT_ATOMS: atom_id res chain seq x y z
N MET A 1 -17.16 -62.13 -0.25
CA MET A 1 -17.29 -62.80 -1.56
C MET A 1 -17.92 -61.79 -2.50
N ASN A 2 -17.16 -61.26 -3.46
CA ASN A 2 -17.67 -60.42 -4.55
C ASN A 2 -18.53 -61.25 -5.51
N LEU A 3 -19.43 -60.60 -6.26
CA LEU A 3 -19.53 -60.63 -7.73
C LEU A 3 -20.81 -59.86 -8.19
N GLU A 4 -20.59 -58.68 -8.77
CA GLU A 4 -21.41 -58.04 -9.83
C GLU A 4 -21.38 -58.92 -11.11
N PRO A 5 -22.08 -58.67 -12.26
CA PRO A 5 -22.88 -57.48 -12.69
C PRO A 5 -24.19 -57.83 -13.49
N VAL A 6 -24.98 -56.83 -13.91
CA VAL A 6 -25.51 -56.72 -15.31
C VAL A 6 -26.28 -55.42 -15.55
N SER A 7 -26.06 -54.87 -16.74
CA SER A 7 -26.49 -53.57 -17.26
C SER A 7 -27.71 -53.71 -18.19
N VAL A 8 -28.35 -52.58 -18.50
CA VAL A 8 -28.91 -52.17 -19.82
C VAL A 8 -30.41 -51.77 -19.87
N GLU A 9 -30.55 -50.48 -20.25
CA GLU A 9 -31.55 -49.76 -21.06
C GLU A 9 -32.95 -49.35 -20.59
N SER A 10 -33.16 -48.06 -20.88
CA SER A 10 -34.33 -47.20 -20.81
C SER A 10 -35.20 -47.29 -22.07
N PRO A 11 -36.51 -47.04 -21.99
CA PRO A 11 -37.29 -46.60 -23.16
C PRO A 11 -37.60 -45.10 -23.12
N ARG A 12 -36.78 -44.35 -23.88
CA ARG A 12 -37.16 -43.47 -25.00
C ARG A 12 -38.45 -42.63 -24.88
N VAL A 13 -38.26 -41.31 -24.70
CA VAL A 13 -39.20 -40.25 -25.11
C VAL A 13 -38.85 -39.82 -26.54
N VAL A 14 -39.84 -39.77 -27.44
CA VAL A 14 -39.72 -39.31 -28.84
C VAL A 14 -40.99 -38.49 -29.21
N PRO A 15 -41.02 -37.64 -30.26
CA PRO A 15 -41.09 -36.17 -30.09
C PRO A 15 -42.12 -35.46 -31.02
N SER A 16 -42.11 -34.10 -30.99
CA SER A 16 -42.44 -33.15 -32.11
C SER A 16 -43.86 -32.52 -32.16
N PRO A 17 -44.11 -31.39 -32.89
CA PRO A 17 -43.39 -30.10 -33.01
C PRO A 17 -44.38 -28.87 -33.00
N PRO A 18 -44.15 -27.69 -33.66
CA PRO A 18 -44.08 -26.38 -32.99
C PRO A 18 -45.13 -25.33 -33.48
N SER A 19 -44.92 -24.05 -33.12
CA SER A 19 -45.50 -22.82 -33.72
C SER A 19 -46.79 -22.31 -33.03
N SER A 20 -46.99 -21.04 -32.65
CA SER A 20 -46.21 -19.80 -32.71
C SER A 20 -46.91 -18.72 -31.86
N ARG A 21 -46.19 -17.60 -31.64
CA ARG A 21 -46.69 -16.20 -31.54
C ARG A 21 -46.66 -15.51 -30.16
N ARG A 22 -45.46 -14.96 -29.89
CA ARG A 22 -45.13 -13.62 -29.34
C ARG A 22 -45.68 -13.21 -27.97
N LYS A 23 -44.76 -12.95 -27.03
CA LYS A 23 -44.59 -11.62 -26.41
C LYS A 23 -43.19 -11.45 -25.81
N LEU A 24 -42.42 -10.61 -26.50
CA LEU A 24 -41.45 -9.62 -26.04
C LEU A 24 -40.99 -9.70 -24.56
N THR A 25 -39.78 -10.21 -24.32
CA THR A 25 -38.77 -9.50 -23.52
C THR A 25 -37.37 -9.95 -23.95
N GLN A 26 -36.76 -9.19 -24.86
CA GLN A 26 -35.30 -9.18 -24.98
C GLN A 26 -34.75 -8.49 -23.74
N ARG A 27 -33.80 -9.11 -23.04
CA ARG A 27 -32.70 -8.34 -22.47
C ARG A 27 -31.45 -9.19 -22.44
N ALA A 28 -30.50 -8.73 -23.24
CA ALA A 28 -29.24 -9.37 -23.57
C ALA A 28 -28.31 -9.48 -22.36
N VAL A 29 -27.94 -10.72 -22.03
CA VAL A 29 -26.58 -11.27 -22.09
C VAL A 29 -25.53 -10.34 -22.75
N PHE A 30 -24.50 -9.98 -21.96
CA PHE A 30 -23.15 -9.45 -22.28
C PHE A 30 -23.12 -8.20 -23.20
N ASP A 31 -22.64 -7.03 -22.79
CA ASP A 31 -21.29 -6.75 -22.30
C ASP A 31 -21.29 -5.63 -21.25
N ASN A 32 -20.50 -5.78 -20.18
CA ASN A 32 -20.01 -4.61 -19.47
C ASN A 32 -18.56 -4.82 -19.05
N GLU A 33 -17.71 -5.09 -20.03
CA GLU A 33 -16.30 -4.76 -19.94
C GLU A 33 -16.16 -3.23 -20.12
N SER A 34 -16.62 -2.48 -19.11
CA SER A 34 -16.37 -1.05 -19.04
C SER A 34 -14.96 -0.85 -18.52
N CYS A 35 -14.09 -0.50 -19.46
CA CYS A 35 -12.90 0.31 -19.24
C CYS A 35 -13.08 1.24 -18.03
N ARG A 36 -12.38 0.98 -16.91
CA ARG A 36 -12.28 1.92 -15.79
C ARG A 36 -11.41 3.11 -16.19
N CYS A 37 -11.88 3.88 -17.18
CA CYS A 37 -11.47 5.25 -17.38
C CYS A 37 -12.03 6.09 -16.22
N SER A 38 -11.16 6.88 -15.61
CA SER A 38 -11.25 7.42 -14.26
C SER A 38 -12.26 8.56 -14.11
N ALA A 39 -13.49 8.25 -13.70
CA ALA A 39 -14.36 9.25 -13.08
C ALA A 39 -14.27 9.10 -11.55
N GLN A 40 -13.44 9.91 -10.89
CA GLN A 40 -13.46 10.02 -9.43
C GLN A 40 -14.79 10.65 -9.01
N THR A 41 -15.40 10.12 -7.95
CA THR A 41 -16.57 10.76 -7.35
C THR A 41 -16.12 11.97 -6.52
N ALA A 42 -16.92 13.03 -6.47
CA ALA A 42 -16.63 14.20 -5.63
C ALA A 42 -16.42 13.80 -4.16
N SER A 43 -17.14 12.78 -3.68
CA SER A 43 -16.97 12.20 -2.34
C SER A 43 -15.60 11.56 -2.13
N GLU A 44 -15.02 10.92 -3.16
CA GLU A 44 -13.69 10.32 -3.05
C GLU A 44 -12.60 11.39 -2.95
N LEU A 45 -12.71 12.47 -3.71
CA LEU A 45 -11.78 13.60 -3.67
C LEU A 45 -11.78 14.28 -2.30
N LEU A 46 -12.98 14.56 -1.76
CA LEU A 46 -13.16 15.14 -0.43
C LEU A 46 -12.56 14.24 0.65
N LEU A 47 -12.81 12.92 0.58
CA LEU A 47 -12.25 11.96 1.52
C LEU A 47 -10.71 11.99 1.51
N LYS A 48 -10.08 12.09 0.33
CA LYS A 48 -8.62 12.16 0.25
C LYS A 48 -8.07 13.43 0.90
N GLN A 49 -8.73 14.59 0.71
CA GLN A 49 -8.31 15.86 1.32
C GLN A 49 -8.42 15.80 2.85
N ILE A 50 -9.58 15.36 3.37
CA ILE A 50 -9.79 15.17 4.82
C ILE A 50 -8.76 14.21 5.42
N LEU A 51 -8.41 13.12 4.71
CA LEU A 51 -7.38 12.19 5.18
C LEU A 51 -6.00 12.84 5.29
N ILE A 52 -5.66 13.77 4.40
CA ILE A 52 -4.38 14.50 4.44
C ILE A 52 -4.38 15.50 5.60
N GLU A 53 -5.47 16.23 5.81
CA GLU A 53 -5.62 17.15 6.94
C GLU A 53 -5.47 16.41 8.28
N ILE A 54 -6.22 15.33 8.47
CA ILE A 54 -6.12 14.48 9.68
C ILE A 54 -4.69 13.95 9.85
N ALA A 55 -4.01 13.58 8.76
CA ALA A 55 -2.64 13.10 8.84
C ALA A 55 -1.68 14.17 9.40
N LEU A 56 -1.80 15.41 8.92
CA LEU A 56 -0.98 16.54 9.37
C LEU A 56 -1.29 16.92 10.82
N GLU A 57 -2.57 16.95 11.20
CA GLU A 57 -3.00 17.18 12.58
C GLU A 57 -2.42 16.13 13.53
N LYS A 58 -2.42 14.85 13.13
CA LYS A 58 -1.83 13.78 13.94
C LYS A 58 -0.33 13.93 14.13
N ILE A 59 0.41 14.38 13.11
CA ILE A 59 1.85 14.65 13.25
C ILE A 59 2.07 15.80 14.25
N ALA A 60 1.31 16.89 14.12
CA ALA A 60 1.39 18.03 15.02
C ALA A 60 1.02 17.67 16.46
N ALA A 61 -0.08 16.95 16.67
CA ALA A 61 -0.57 16.53 17.99
C ALA A 61 0.43 15.63 18.74
N HIS A 62 1.18 14.80 18.00
CA HIS A 62 2.23 13.96 18.58
C HIS A 62 3.59 14.67 18.65
N GLY A 63 3.69 15.93 18.18
CA GLY A 63 4.93 16.70 18.12
C GLY A 63 6.03 15.95 17.37
N LEU A 64 5.70 15.36 16.22
CA LEU A 64 6.63 14.61 15.40
C LEU A 64 7.35 15.54 14.41
N CYS A 65 8.56 15.17 14.01
CA CYS A 65 9.27 15.83 12.92
C CYS A 65 8.65 15.48 11.55
N GLY A 66 9.04 16.22 10.52
CA GLY A 66 8.69 15.86 9.13
C GLY A 66 7.31 16.29 8.66
N THR A 67 6.60 17.19 9.36
CA THR A 67 5.30 17.75 8.90
C THR A 67 5.42 18.34 7.50
N GLU A 68 6.50 19.09 7.25
CA GLU A 68 6.84 19.68 5.95
C GLU A 68 7.11 18.63 4.85
N HIS A 69 7.38 17.38 5.24
CA HIS A 69 7.67 16.27 4.35
C HIS A 69 6.48 15.33 4.14
N VAL A 70 5.59 15.17 5.12
CA VAL A 70 4.45 14.26 4.96
C VAL A 70 3.38 14.89 4.07
N GLY A 71 3.09 16.18 4.22
CA GLY A 71 2.08 16.88 3.42
C GLY A 71 2.32 16.77 1.91
N PRO A 72 3.48 17.21 1.40
CA PRO A 72 3.79 17.14 -0.02
C PRO A 72 3.79 15.71 -0.58
N TYR A 73 4.24 14.73 0.20
CA TYR A 73 4.19 13.32 -0.21
C TYR A 73 2.76 12.79 -0.32
N LEU A 74 1.90 13.03 0.67
CA LEU A 74 0.50 12.57 0.58
C LEU A 74 -0.27 13.31 -0.53
N MET A 75 0.05 14.59 -0.76
CA MET A 75 -0.50 15.35 -1.89
C MET A 75 -0.02 14.81 -3.24
N ASP A 76 1.21 14.29 -3.34
CA ASP A 76 1.68 13.60 -4.52
C ASP A 76 0.91 12.28 -4.76
N LEU A 77 0.65 11.48 -3.72
CA LEU A 77 -0.21 10.29 -3.83
C LEU A 77 -1.63 10.65 -4.28
N TYR A 78 -2.17 11.77 -3.77
CA TYR A 78 -3.46 12.32 -4.21
C TYR A 78 -3.44 12.68 -5.70
N ARG A 79 -2.42 13.42 -6.16
CA ARG A 79 -2.26 13.81 -7.58
C ARG A 79 -2.11 12.61 -8.51
N ARG A 80 -1.44 11.55 -8.07
CA ARG A 80 -1.34 10.26 -8.79
C ARG A 80 -2.62 9.42 -8.75
N ASN A 81 -3.71 9.99 -8.22
CA ASN A 81 -5.00 9.32 -8.07
C ASN A 81 -4.91 7.98 -7.30
N CYS A 82 -4.06 7.93 -6.26
CA CYS A 82 -4.03 6.77 -5.37
C CYS A 82 -5.37 6.61 -4.65
N ARG A 83 -5.80 5.37 -4.40
CA ARG A 83 -7.00 5.10 -3.61
C ARG A 83 -6.87 5.67 -2.19
N PRO A 84 -7.96 6.11 -1.55
CA PRO A 84 -7.91 6.62 -0.17
C PRO A 84 -7.26 5.65 0.82
N ASN A 85 -7.52 4.34 0.66
CA ASN A 85 -6.90 3.31 1.48
C ASN A 85 -5.36 3.25 1.31
N THR A 86 -4.86 3.51 0.10
CA THR A 86 -3.41 3.58 -0.17
C THR A 86 -2.79 4.79 0.53
N ILE A 87 -3.42 5.96 0.47
CA ILE A 87 -2.95 7.17 1.17
C ILE A 87 -2.92 6.90 2.68
N ARG A 88 -4.01 6.35 3.22
CA ARG A 88 -4.13 5.98 4.64
C ARG A 88 -3.05 4.98 5.07
N SER A 89 -2.83 3.91 4.31
CA SER A 89 -1.86 2.87 4.67
C SER A 89 -0.42 3.36 4.58
N ARG A 90 -0.09 4.19 3.58
CA ARG A 90 1.21 4.83 3.45
C ARG A 90 1.45 5.77 4.64
N PHE A 91 0.48 6.63 4.96
CA PHE A 91 0.57 7.51 6.12
C PHE A 91 0.74 6.74 7.43
N ALA A 92 -0.04 5.67 7.66
CA ALA A 92 0.07 4.88 8.88
C ALA A 92 1.49 4.35 9.11
N THR A 93 2.17 3.90 8.04
CA THR A 93 3.56 3.43 8.14
C THR A 93 4.51 4.57 8.43
N ILE A 94 4.39 5.69 7.71
CA ILE A 94 5.22 6.89 7.91
C ILE A 94 5.06 7.40 9.34
N PHE A 95 3.85 7.46 9.85
CA PHE A 95 3.54 7.92 11.20
C PHE A 95 4.21 7.06 12.29
N VAL A 96 4.28 5.74 12.11
CA VAL A 96 4.99 4.85 13.03
C VAL A 96 6.51 5.06 12.93
N PHE A 97 7.04 5.29 11.72
CA PHE A 97 8.45 5.63 11.53
C PHE A 97 8.83 6.98 12.17
N LEU A 98 8.00 8.01 12.03
CA LEU A 98 8.26 9.31 12.66
C LEU A 98 8.23 9.24 14.20
N GLN A 99 7.33 8.42 14.77
CA GLN A 99 7.36 8.14 16.21
C GLN A 99 8.65 7.44 16.64
N TYR A 100 9.13 6.49 15.84
CA TYR A 100 10.40 5.83 16.07
C TYR A 100 11.57 6.83 16.05
N LEU A 101 11.64 7.70 15.03
CA LEU A 101 12.66 8.75 14.94
C LEU A 101 12.65 9.67 16.16
N LYS A 102 11.47 10.11 16.58
CA LYS A 102 11.30 10.89 17.82
C LYS A 102 11.81 10.15 19.05
N ALA A 103 11.49 8.87 19.20
CA ALA A 103 11.98 8.04 20.30
C ALA A 103 13.51 7.87 20.29
N LYS A 104 14.16 8.01 19.13
CA LYS A 104 15.62 8.03 18.97
C LYS A 104 16.24 9.43 19.10
N GLY A 105 15.44 10.47 19.37
CA GLY A 105 15.92 11.84 19.48
C GLY A 105 16.19 12.55 18.15
N ARG A 106 15.70 11.98 17.03
CA ARG A 106 15.81 12.61 15.70
C ARG A 106 14.69 13.63 15.53
N ASN A 107 15.01 14.90 15.77
CA ASN A 107 14.04 16.00 15.72
C ASN A 107 13.83 16.58 14.30
N LEU A 108 14.64 16.15 13.33
CA LEU A 108 14.54 16.52 11.91
C LEU A 108 14.56 15.24 11.07
N LEU A 109 13.81 15.22 9.96
CA LEU A 109 13.72 14.03 9.11
C LEU A 109 15.01 13.83 8.31
N GLU A 110 15.65 14.93 7.92
CA GLU A 110 16.90 15.01 7.17
C GLU A 110 18.09 14.42 7.93
N LEU A 111 17.98 14.36 9.26
CA LEU A 111 18.97 13.70 10.10
C LEU A 111 18.81 12.18 10.14
N ALA A 112 17.78 11.60 9.51
CA ALA A 112 17.64 10.15 9.44
C ALA A 112 18.80 9.55 8.65
N CYS A 113 19.41 8.50 9.19
CA CYS A 113 20.48 7.76 8.53
C CYS A 113 20.05 6.32 8.19
N ARG A 114 20.89 5.62 7.42
CA ARG A 114 20.60 4.25 6.98
C ARG A 114 20.40 3.32 8.18
N GLU A 115 21.16 3.52 9.24
CA GLU A 115 21.06 2.76 10.49
C GLU A 115 19.70 2.96 11.17
N ASP A 116 19.14 4.17 11.13
CA ASP A 116 17.80 4.41 11.68
C ASP A 116 16.74 3.62 10.91
N VAL A 117 16.84 3.57 9.58
CA VAL A 117 15.93 2.79 8.71
C VAL A 117 16.09 1.29 8.95
N CYS A 118 17.32 0.77 9.00
CA CYS A 118 17.57 -0.64 9.28
C CYS A 118 17.03 -1.06 10.65
N ALA A 119 17.36 -0.30 11.70
CA ALA A 119 16.90 -0.59 13.05
C ALA A 119 15.38 -0.45 13.20
N PHE A 120 14.75 0.46 12.46
CA PHE A 120 13.29 0.52 12.38
C PHE A 120 12.71 -0.77 11.77
N ILE A 121 13.27 -1.26 10.67
CA ILE A 121 12.79 -2.48 10.00
C ILE A 121 12.94 -3.70 10.90
N GLU A 122 14.09 -3.84 11.58
CA GLU A 122 14.34 -4.90 12.58
C GLU A 122 13.29 -4.86 13.69
N GLN A 123 13.03 -3.67 14.24
CA GLN A 123 11.99 -3.49 15.26
C GLN A 123 10.59 -3.89 14.73
N GLU A 124 10.26 -3.56 13.49
CA GLU A 124 8.97 -3.94 12.89
C GLU A 124 8.85 -5.46 12.64
N GLN A 125 9.97 -6.13 12.38
CA GLN A 125 10.04 -7.59 12.26
C GLN A 125 9.87 -8.28 13.62
N ASP A 126 10.49 -7.74 14.67
CA ASP A 126 10.44 -8.28 16.03
C ASP A 126 9.05 -8.17 16.69
N ARG A 127 8.14 -7.35 16.14
CA ARG A 127 6.76 -7.21 16.62
C ARG A 127 5.88 -8.44 16.36
N GLY A 128 6.40 -9.49 15.72
CA GLY A 128 5.61 -10.69 15.40
C GLY A 128 4.57 -10.46 14.31
N LEU A 129 4.79 -9.46 13.44
CA LEU A 129 3.95 -9.22 12.27
C LEU A 129 4.13 -10.34 11.24
N LYS A 130 3.07 -10.61 10.46
CA LYS A 130 3.19 -11.50 9.30
C LYS A 130 4.25 -10.94 8.33
N PRO A 131 5.10 -11.78 7.71
CA PRO A 131 6.14 -11.31 6.78
C PRO A 131 5.60 -10.37 5.69
N ALA A 132 4.44 -10.69 5.11
CA ALA A 132 3.79 -9.84 4.11
C ALA A 132 3.45 -8.43 4.64
N SER A 133 3.03 -8.32 5.90
CA SER A 133 2.73 -7.02 6.52
C SER A 133 4.00 -6.20 6.72
N VAL A 134 5.11 -6.84 7.08
CA VAL A 134 6.43 -6.19 7.16
C VAL A 134 6.84 -5.70 5.78
N SER A 135 6.77 -6.55 4.75
CA SER A 135 7.11 -6.15 3.37
C SER A 135 6.32 -4.93 2.90
N CYS A 136 5.00 -4.91 3.12
CA CYS A 136 4.18 -3.75 2.77
C CYS A 136 4.60 -2.47 3.51
N ARG A 137 5.03 -2.56 4.78
CA ARG A 137 5.53 -1.41 5.55
C ARG A 137 6.89 -0.95 5.03
N VAL A 138 7.79 -1.89 4.74
CA VAL A 138 9.11 -1.60 4.15
C VAL A 138 8.96 -0.91 2.79
N ASP A 139 8.07 -1.40 1.93
CA ASP A 139 7.77 -0.78 0.64
C ASP A 139 7.11 0.60 0.80
N ALA A 140 6.25 0.75 1.82
CA ALA A 140 5.65 2.04 2.18
C ALA A 140 6.71 3.07 2.56
N LEU A 141 7.64 2.67 3.42
CA LEU A 141 8.74 3.50 3.90
C LEU A 141 9.71 3.87 2.77
N TYR A 142 10.16 2.91 1.97
CA TYR A 142 11.10 3.19 0.89
C TYR A 142 10.51 4.03 -0.24
N ALA A 143 9.21 3.95 -0.51
CA ALA A 143 8.58 4.88 -1.46
C ALA A 143 8.56 6.32 -0.92
N PHE A 144 8.32 6.49 0.38
CA PHE A 144 8.37 7.81 1.03
C PHE A 144 9.79 8.37 1.01
N ILE A 145 10.78 7.57 1.41
CA ILE A 145 12.19 7.95 1.35
C ILE A 145 12.59 8.26 -0.09
N GLY A 146 12.24 7.40 -1.04
CA GLY A 146 12.57 7.56 -2.46
C GLY A 146 12.03 8.87 -3.02
N PHE A 147 10.79 9.24 -2.68
CA PHE A 147 10.19 10.52 -3.07
C PHE A 147 11.01 11.74 -2.61
N TRP A 148 11.61 11.68 -1.42
CA TRP A 148 12.42 12.77 -0.88
C TRP A 148 13.88 12.73 -1.33
N VAL A 149 14.41 11.55 -1.62
CA VAL A 149 15.73 11.40 -2.27
C VAL A 149 15.69 11.96 -3.69
N GLU A 150 14.62 11.72 -4.45
CA GLU A 150 14.42 12.30 -5.79
C GLU A 150 14.36 13.83 -5.81
N ARG A 151 14.13 14.44 -4.64
CA ARG A 151 14.05 15.89 -4.45
C ARG A 151 15.27 16.44 -3.69
N GLU A 152 16.31 15.62 -3.53
CA GLU A 152 17.57 15.98 -2.86
C GLU A 152 17.43 16.43 -1.40
N VAL A 153 16.33 16.04 -0.73
CA VAL A 153 16.10 16.36 0.70
C VAL A 153 16.69 15.29 1.61
N LEU A 154 16.62 14.03 1.19
CA LEU A 154 17.16 12.89 1.92
C LEU A 154 18.39 12.33 1.22
N SER A 155 19.35 11.84 2.01
CA SER A 155 20.56 11.19 1.47
C SER A 155 20.20 10.01 0.57
N PRO A 156 20.82 9.86 -0.61
CA PRO A 156 20.58 8.73 -1.50
C PRO A 156 20.89 7.37 -0.85
N ASP A 157 21.76 7.35 0.15
CA ASP A 157 22.12 6.15 0.93
C ASP A 157 20.94 5.56 1.72
N LEU A 158 19.85 6.32 1.88
CA LEU A 158 18.62 5.87 2.53
C LEU A 158 17.73 5.02 1.62
N ARG A 159 17.97 5.00 0.30
CA ARG A 159 17.23 4.11 -0.60
C ARG A 159 17.51 2.65 -0.23
N ASN A 160 16.57 1.78 -0.56
CA ASN A 160 16.67 0.35 -0.27
C ASN A 160 18.04 -0.20 -0.70
N PRO A 161 18.76 -0.96 0.16
CA PRO A 161 19.94 -1.73 -0.22
C PRO A 161 19.59 -2.80 -1.26
N LYS A 162 19.38 -2.38 -2.51
CA LYS A 162 19.39 -3.29 -3.66
C LYS A 162 20.81 -3.45 -4.24
N GLU A 163 21.82 -2.87 -3.61
CA GLU A 163 23.21 -3.16 -3.94
C GLU A 163 23.62 -4.55 -3.40
N PRO A 164 24.02 -5.49 -4.27
CA PRO A 164 24.59 -6.76 -3.83
C PRO A 164 25.95 -6.48 -3.19
N GLY A 165 26.08 -6.70 -1.88
CA GLY A 165 27.38 -6.85 -1.24
C GLY A 165 27.71 -5.91 -0.07
N ARG A 166 26.82 -5.00 0.34
CA ARG A 166 27.01 -4.25 1.60
C ARG A 166 26.12 -4.83 2.70
N PRO A 167 26.61 -5.76 3.55
CA PRO A 167 25.88 -6.15 4.74
C PRO A 167 25.57 -4.89 5.55
N CYS A 168 24.41 -4.86 6.20
CA CYS A 168 24.10 -3.88 7.22
C CYS A 168 25.12 -4.03 8.36
N GLY A 169 26.30 -3.44 8.17
CA GLY A 169 27.37 -3.44 9.13
C GLY A 169 26.94 -2.59 10.29
N LEU A 170 26.57 -3.23 11.39
CA LEU A 170 26.50 -2.66 12.73
C LEU A 170 27.84 -2.00 13.08
N SER A 171 28.07 -0.79 12.60
CA SER A 171 29.14 0.08 13.08
C SER A 171 28.49 1.28 13.71
N ARG A 172 28.35 1.23 15.04
CA ARG A 172 27.96 2.34 15.91
C ARG A 172 28.97 3.48 15.82
N ARG A 173 29.00 4.21 14.71
CA ARG A 173 29.63 5.53 14.65
C ARG A 173 28.52 6.52 14.36
N GLY A 174 28.16 7.24 15.42
CA GLY A 174 27.03 8.16 15.45
C GLY A 174 27.16 9.22 14.36
N CYS A 175 26.02 9.54 13.75
CA CYS A 175 25.82 10.80 13.07
C CYS A 175 25.93 11.92 14.10
N LEU A 176 27.11 12.53 14.22
CA LEU A 176 27.27 13.79 14.92
C LEU A 176 27.01 14.93 13.91
N PRO A 177 26.23 15.95 14.27
CA PRO A 177 26.10 17.14 13.43
C PRO A 177 27.43 17.90 13.42
N GLY A 178 27.92 18.23 12.22
CA GLY A 178 29.02 19.17 12.05
C GLY A 178 28.62 20.53 12.60
N THR A 179 29.54 21.11 13.36
CA THR A 179 29.49 22.42 14.04
C THR A 179 29.09 23.57 13.14
#